data_AF-A0A9X1SFC5-F1
#
_entry.id   AF-A0A9X1SFC5-F1
#
_cell.length_a   1.000
_cell.length_b   1.000
_cell.length_c   1.000
_cell.angle_alpha   90.00
_cell.angle_beta   90.00
_cell.angle_gamma   90.00
#
_symmetry.space_group_name_H-M   'P 1'
#
loop_
_entity.id
_entity.type
_entity.pdbx_description
1 polymer ?
#
loop_
_entity_poly.entity_id
_entity_poly.type
_entity_poly.pdbx_seq_one_letter_code
_entity_poly.pdbx_strand_id
1 'polypeptide(L)'
;MTRSTILLFDAIISLALGVFLAAFPRALVELLGLPATETVFYPSLLGGVVIGIAIALFYEWKLAASGRSGAGLGVRGAMAIDLSAAAFLAGWLICGDLELPMRGVVILWGIVGLLILVSVLGFLAEQNLPRE
;
A
#
# COMPACT_ATOMS: atom_id res chain seq x y z
N MET A 1 7.59 3.89 17.63
CA MET A 1 8.28 4.02 16.32
C MET A 1 8.39 5.50 15.99
N THR A 2 9.49 5.92 15.36
CA THR A 2 9.62 7.30 14.88
C THR A 2 8.89 7.46 13.54
N ARG A 3 8.44 8.68 13.22
CA ARG A 3 7.78 9.04 11.96
C ARG A 3 8.52 8.49 10.73
N SER A 4 9.85 8.60 10.75
CA SER A 4 10.75 8.10 9.70
C SER A 4 10.68 6.59 9.52
N THR A 5 10.63 5.79 10.60
CA THR A 5 10.55 4.32 10.47
C THR A 5 9.26 3.88 9.80
N ILE A 6 8.16 4.61 10.01
CA ILE A 6 6.86 4.28 9.42
C ILE A 6 6.84 4.61 7.93
N LEU A 7 7.36 5.77 7.54
CA LEU A 7 7.53 6.13 6.12
C LEU A 7 8.36 5.08 5.37
N LEU A 8 9.42 4.57 6.00
CA LEU A 8 10.24 3.51 5.40
C LEU A 8 9.46 2.21 5.25
N PHE A 9 8.72 1.80 6.28
CA PHE A 9 7.94 0.56 6.25
C PHE A 9 6.86 0.61 5.18
N ASP A 10 6.13 1.71 5.10
CA ASP A 10 5.11 1.93 4.09
C ASP A 10 5.71 1.99 2.67
N ALA A 11 6.84 2.69 2.50
CA ALA A 11 7.57 2.69 1.24
C ALA A 11 7.98 1.26 0.80
N ILE A 12 8.42 0.42 1.72
CA ILE A 12 8.81 -0.98 1.41
C ILE A 12 7.59 -1.80 0.98
N ILE A 13 6.47 -1.70 1.71
CA ILE A 13 5.23 -2.43 1.37
C ILE A 13 4.69 -1.97 0.03
N SER A 14 4.59 -0.65 -0.16
CA SER A 14 4.16 -0.05 -1.42
C SER A 14 5.06 -0.47 -2.57
N LEU A 15 6.39 -0.49 -2.38
CA LEU A 15 7.31 -0.94 -3.44
C LEU A 15 7.07 -2.41 -3.79
N ALA A 16 6.92 -3.29 -2.80
CA ALA A 16 6.67 -4.71 -3.02
C ALA A 16 5.35 -4.95 -3.78
N LEU A 17 4.26 -4.29 -3.35
CA LEU A 17 2.97 -4.34 -4.03
C LEU A 17 3.05 -3.76 -5.44
N GLY A 18 3.71 -2.61 -5.59
CA GLY A 18 3.90 -1.94 -6.87
C GLY A 18 4.68 -2.79 -7.88
N VAL A 19 5.77 -3.43 -7.45
CA VAL A 19 6.54 -4.38 -8.28
C VAL A 19 5.69 -5.60 -8.65
N PHE A 20 4.95 -6.16 -7.68
CA PHE A 20 4.05 -7.27 -7.93
C PHE A 20 2.99 -6.94 -9.00
N LEU A 21 2.34 -5.77 -8.88
CA LEU A 21 1.37 -5.28 -9.84
C LEU A 21 2.00 -4.95 -11.21
N ALA A 22 3.19 -4.32 -11.21
CA ALA A 22 3.90 -3.93 -12.42
C ALA A 22 4.28 -5.15 -13.27
N ALA A 23 4.84 -6.18 -12.63
CA ALA A 23 5.24 -7.43 -13.28
C ALA A 23 4.06 -8.35 -13.61
N PHE A 24 2.98 -8.26 -12.82
CA PHE A 24 1.76 -9.06 -12.89
C PHE A 24 2.02 -10.54 -13.27
N PRO A 25 2.82 -11.28 -12.47
CA PRO A 25 3.21 -12.64 -12.81
C PRO A 25 1.99 -13.59 -12.72
N ARG A 26 1.47 -14.01 -13.89
CA ARG A 26 0.24 -14.83 -13.99
C ARG A 26 0.26 -16.06 -13.09
N ALA A 27 1.39 -16.78 -13.03
CA ALA A 27 1.54 -17.96 -12.18
C ALA A 27 1.32 -17.66 -10.68
N LEU A 28 1.76 -16.49 -10.22
CA LEU A 28 1.56 -16.07 -8.83
C LEU A 28 0.11 -15.61 -8.61
N VAL A 29 -0.49 -14.90 -9.58
CA VAL A 29 -1.90 -14.48 -9.53
C VAL A 29 -2.82 -15.70 -9.41
N GLU A 30 -2.60 -16.73 -10.22
CA GLU A 30 -3.34 -18.00 -10.19
C GLU A 30 -3.10 -18.79 -8.89
N LEU A 31 -1.84 -18.85 -8.44
CA LEU A 31 -1.46 -19.51 -7.18
C LEU A 31 -2.16 -18.85 -5.99
N LEU A 32 -2.14 -17.51 -5.94
CA LEU A 32 -2.81 -16.71 -4.92
C LEU A 32 -4.34 -16.74 -5.06
N GLY A 33 -4.86 -17.21 -6.20
CA GLY A 33 -6.30 -17.27 -6.47
C GLY A 33 -6.93 -15.89 -6.62
N LEU A 34 -6.16 -14.93 -7.14
CA LEU A 34 -6.61 -13.57 -7.44
C LEU A 34 -7.43 -13.55 -8.75
N PRO A 35 -8.31 -12.55 -8.95
CA PRO A 35 -9.16 -12.51 -10.14
C PRO A 35 -8.31 -12.42 -11.41
N ALA A 36 -8.62 -13.28 -12.38
CA ALA A 36 -7.94 -13.29 -13.67
C ALA A 36 -8.35 -12.07 -14.49
N THR A 37 -7.39 -11.38 -15.11
CA THR A 37 -7.65 -10.29 -16.04
C THR A 37 -7.21 -10.70 -17.45
N GLU A 38 -8.03 -10.39 -18.45
CA GLU A 38 -7.67 -10.65 -19.86
C GLU A 38 -6.49 -9.80 -20.31
N THR A 39 -6.31 -8.63 -19.69
CA THR A 39 -5.22 -7.69 -19.98
C THR A 39 -4.39 -7.39 -18.74
N VAL A 40 -3.08 -7.23 -18.94
CA VAL A 40 -2.13 -6.85 -17.87
C VAL A 40 -1.89 -5.33 -17.80
N PHE A 41 -2.45 -4.56 -18.74
CA PHE A 41 -2.19 -3.13 -18.87
C PHE A 41 -2.55 -2.33 -17.62
N TYR A 42 -3.79 -2.46 -17.11
CA TYR A 42 -4.25 -1.71 -15.94
C TYR A 42 -3.53 -2.11 -14.64
N PRO A 43 -3.36 -3.41 -14.32
CA PRO A 43 -2.55 -3.80 -13.17
C PRO A 43 -1.11 -3.28 -13.27
N SER A 44 -0.48 -3.38 -14.44
CA SER A 44 0.90 -2.91 -14.61
C SER A 44 1.03 -1.39 -14.48
N LEU A 45 0.08 -0.63 -15.03
CA LEU A 45 0.04 0.83 -14.89
C LEU A 45 -0.14 1.25 -13.43
N LEU A 46 -1.08 0.61 -12.72
CA LEU A 46 -1.30 0.84 -11.29
C LEU A 46 -0.05 0.49 -10.49
N GLY A 47 0.65 -0.60 -10.83
CA GLY A 47 1.92 -0.97 -10.23
C GLY A 47 2.99 0.13 -10.38
N GLY A 48 3.10 0.72 -11.57
CA GLY A 48 3.99 1.86 -11.81
C GLY A 48 3.66 3.08 -10.93
N VAL A 49 2.37 3.39 -10.74
CA VAL A 49 1.91 4.46 -9.85
C VAL A 49 2.30 4.18 -8.39
N VAL A 50 2.07 2.95 -7.92
CA VAL A 50 2.41 2.54 -6.55
C VAL A 50 3.93 2.54 -6.31
N ILE A 51 4.73 2.14 -7.30
CA ILE A 51 6.20 2.27 -7.25
C ILE A 51 6.59 3.77 -7.11
N GLY A 52 5.94 4.66 -7.86
CA GLY A 52 6.16 6.11 -7.74
C GLY A 52 5.87 6.64 -6.34
N ILE A 53 4.78 6.19 -5.72
CA ILE A 53 4.43 6.51 -4.32
C ILE A 53 5.52 6.02 -3.36
N ALA A 54 5.97 4.77 -3.52
CA ALA A 54 7.03 4.21 -2.70
C ALA A 54 8.34 5.00 -2.79
N ILE A 55 8.72 5.44 -4.00
CA ILE A 55 9.91 6.28 -4.22
C ILE A 55 9.75 7.63 -3.52
N ALA A 56 8.57 8.26 -3.61
CA ALA A 56 8.29 9.54 -2.95
C ALA A 56 8.42 9.42 -1.42
N LEU A 57 7.86 8.36 -0.82
CA LEU A 57 7.97 8.08 0.61
C LEU A 57 9.40 7.80 1.04
N PHE A 58 10.16 7.03 0.25
CA PHE A 58 11.57 6.75 0.52
C PHE A 58 12.43 8.03 0.49
N TYR A 59 12.17 8.92 -0.46
CA TYR A 59 12.86 10.21 -0.55
C TYR A 59 12.57 11.07 0.68
N GLU A 60 11.31 11.19 1.09
CA GLU A 60 10.93 11.93 2.29
C GLU A 60 11.53 11.33 3.56
N TRP A 61 11.57 10.00 3.69
CA TRP A 61 12.25 9.32 4.78
C TRP A 61 13.73 9.72 4.87
N LYS A 62 14.44 9.72 3.73
CA LYS A 62 15.86 10.09 3.67
C LYS A 62 16.09 11.56 4.05
N LEU A 63 15.19 12.46 3.61
CA LEU A 63 15.22 13.87 4.01
C LEU A 63 15.01 14.05 5.52
N ALA A 64 13.99 13.38 6.08
CA ALA A 64 13.68 13.43 7.50
C ALA A 64 14.85 12.88 8.35
N ALA A 65 15.49 11.79 7.92
CA ALA A 65 16.69 11.25 8.57
C ALA A 65 17.89 12.22 8.54
N SER A 66 17.95 13.12 7.55
CA SER A 66 19.00 14.14 7.42
C SER A 66 18.68 15.45 8.16
N GLY A 67 17.61 15.50 8.95
CA GLY A 67 17.18 16.69 9.68
C GLY A 67 16.52 17.77 8.80
N ARG A 68 16.19 17.46 7.54
CA ARG A 68 15.53 18.39 6.61
C ARG A 68 14.06 18.00 6.50
N SER A 69 13.17 18.91 6.84
CA SER A 69 11.72 18.71 6.62
C SER A 69 11.36 19.20 5.23
N GLY A 70 11.01 18.28 4.33
CA GLY A 70 10.49 18.59 2.99
C GLY A 70 8.97 18.42 2.93
N ALA A 71 8.29 19.22 2.11
CA ALA A 71 6.88 19.04 1.80
C ALA A 71 6.70 17.86 0.82
N GLY A 72 6.69 16.65 1.35
CA GLY A 72 6.38 15.42 0.61
C GLY A 72 4.97 14.92 0.90
N LEU A 73 4.71 13.64 0.58
CA LEU A 73 3.44 12.98 0.83
C LEU A 73 3.12 12.90 2.33
N GLY A 74 4.16 12.70 3.13
CA GLY A 74 4.09 12.53 4.57
C GLY A 74 3.35 11.27 5.00
N VAL A 75 3.34 11.07 6.32
CA VAL A 75 2.64 9.96 6.97
C VAL A 75 1.12 10.06 6.74
N ARG A 76 0.56 11.27 6.68
CA ARG A 76 -0.87 11.51 6.33
C ARG A 76 -1.21 11.17 4.88
N GLY A 77 -0.35 11.52 3.93
CA GLY A 77 -0.58 11.20 2.52
C GLY A 77 -0.49 9.70 2.26
N ALA A 78 0.49 9.04 2.87
CA ALA A 78 0.60 7.58 2.94
C ALA A 78 -0.71 6.92 3.43
N MET A 79 -1.21 7.34 4.60
CA MET A 79 -2.49 6.85 5.13
C MET A 79 -3.66 7.05 4.18
N ALA A 80 -3.75 8.24 3.56
CA ALA A 80 -4.87 8.54 2.67
C ALA A 80 -4.90 7.58 1.48
N ILE A 81 -3.73 7.23 0.95
CA ILE A 81 -3.61 6.25 -0.15
C ILE A 81 -3.97 4.85 0.35
N ASP A 82 -3.37 4.39 1.44
CA ASP A 82 -3.59 3.04 1.99
C ASP A 82 -5.05 2.81 2.39
N LEU A 83 -5.67 3.76 3.09
CA LEU A 83 -7.08 3.66 3.47
C LEU A 83 -7.99 3.71 2.26
N SER A 84 -7.68 4.50 1.23
CA SER A 84 -8.45 4.52 -0.02
C SER A 84 -8.36 3.16 -0.72
N ALA A 85 -7.16 2.60 -0.84
CA ALA A 85 -6.95 1.28 -1.44
C ALA A 85 -7.65 0.17 -0.64
N ALA A 86 -7.52 0.18 0.69
CA ALA A 86 -8.18 -0.77 1.59
C ALA A 86 -9.70 -0.67 1.50
N ALA A 87 -10.26 0.54 1.47
CA ALA A 87 -11.70 0.76 1.38
C ALA A 87 -12.26 0.28 0.03
N PHE A 88 -11.60 0.58 -1.08
CA PHE A 88 -12.03 0.09 -2.39
C PHE A 88 -11.94 -1.44 -2.48
N LEU A 89 -10.85 -2.04 -2.00
CA LEU A 89 -10.69 -3.50 -2.01
C LEU A 89 -11.70 -4.19 -1.09
N ALA A 90 -11.91 -3.68 0.13
CA ALA A 90 -12.92 -4.20 1.05
C ALA A 90 -14.33 -4.05 0.48
N GLY A 91 -14.64 -2.92 -0.16
CA GLY A 91 -15.91 -2.69 -0.84
C GLY A 91 -16.17 -3.73 -1.94
N TRP A 92 -15.15 -4.05 -2.74
CA TRP A 92 -15.23 -5.13 -3.72
C TRP A 92 -15.39 -6.51 -3.06
N LEU A 93 -14.72 -6.81 -1.95
CA LEU A 93 -14.86 -8.09 -1.25
C LEU A 93 -16.23 -8.27 -0.57
N ILE A 94 -16.86 -7.18 -0.14
CA ILE A 94 -18.16 -7.21 0.55
C ILE A 94 -19.32 -7.19 -0.45
N CYS A 95 -19.23 -6.32 -1.46
CA CYS A 95 -20.33 -6.03 -2.37
C CYS A 95 -20.16 -6.64 -3.76
N GLY A 96 -18.94 -7.04 -4.13
CA GLY A 96 -18.65 -7.62 -5.42
C GLY A 96 -18.97 -9.11 -5.44
N ASP A 97 -19.58 -9.57 -6.53
CA ASP A 97 -19.75 -10.99 -6.83
C ASP A 97 -18.44 -11.56 -7.39
N LEU A 98 -17.38 -11.47 -6.58
CA LEU A 98 -16.06 -11.97 -6.95
C LEU A 98 -16.04 -13.49 -6.76
N GLU A 99 -16.15 -14.21 -7.87
CA GLU A 99 -15.94 -15.67 -7.91
C GLU A 99 -14.47 -16.00 -7.60
N LEU A 100 -14.13 -16.02 -6.31
CA LEU A 100 -12.77 -16.28 -5.82
C LEU A 100 -12.69 -17.59 -5.04
N PRO A 101 -11.60 -18.36 -5.19
CA PRO A 101 -11.31 -19.44 -4.26
C PRO A 101 -11.02 -18.87 -2.86
N MET A 102 -11.30 -19.65 -1.82
CA MET A 102 -11.13 -19.22 -0.41
C MET A 102 -9.74 -18.62 -0.12
N ARG A 103 -8.69 -19.16 -0.75
CA ARG A 103 -7.32 -18.62 -0.63
C ARG A 103 -7.20 -17.17 -1.11
N GLY A 104 -7.85 -16.82 -2.23
CA GLY A 104 -7.85 -15.48 -2.79
C GLY A 104 -8.56 -14.49 -1.86
N VAL A 105 -9.71 -14.91 -1.31
CA VAL A 105 -10.46 -14.12 -0.32
C VAL A 105 -9.59 -13.84 0.92
N VAL A 106 -8.94 -14.86 1.48
CA VAL A 106 -8.06 -14.70 2.66
C VAL A 106 -6.88 -13.78 2.36
N ILE A 107 -6.24 -13.92 1.20
CA ILE A 107 -5.11 -13.07 0.80
C ILE A 107 -5.56 -11.62 0.63
N LEU A 108 -6.66 -11.37 -0.06
CA LEU A 108 -7.16 -10.01 -0.29
C LEU A 108 -7.61 -9.33 1.01
N TRP A 109 -8.29 -10.04 1.90
CA TRP A 109 -8.58 -9.53 3.26
C TRP A 109 -7.30 -9.30 4.08
N GLY A 110 -6.28 -10.14 3.89
CA GLY A 110 -4.96 -9.94 4.46
C GLY A 110 -4.33 -8.63 4.00
N ILE A 111 -4.44 -8.29 2.71
CA ILE A 111 -3.98 -7.00 2.17
C ILE A 111 -4.77 -5.84 2.78
N VAL A 112 -6.11 -5.94 2.85
CA VAL A 112 -6.94 -4.92 3.53
C VAL A 112 -6.48 -4.71 4.98
N GLY A 113 -6.31 -5.79 5.73
CA GLY A 113 -5.85 -5.75 7.12
C GLY A 113 -4.45 -5.13 7.26
N LEU A 114 -3.54 -5.46 6.34
CA LEU A 114 -2.19 -4.90 6.32
C LEU A 114 -2.21 -3.37 6.10
N LEU A 115 -2.95 -2.89 5.10
CA LEU A 115 -3.05 -1.45 4.79
C LEU A 115 -3.68 -0.67 5.95
N ILE A 116 -4.73 -1.21 6.58
CA ILE A 116 -5.34 -0.62 7.77
C ILE A 116 -4.34 -0.60 8.94
N LEU A 117 -3.61 -1.70 9.17
CA LEU A 117 -2.63 -1.78 10.24
C LEU A 117 -1.53 -0.73 10.08
N VAL A 118 -0.95 -0.61 8.89
CA VAL A 118 0.07 0.42 8.58
C VAL A 118 -0.48 1.82 8.80
N SER A 119 -1.71 2.08 8.34
CA SER A 119 -2.39 3.37 8.53
C SER A 119 -2.60 3.71 10.01
N VAL A 120 -3.06 2.74 10.82
CA VAL A 120 -3.26 2.92 12.26
C VAL A 120 -1.93 3.16 12.97
N LEU A 121 -0.89 2.40 12.64
CA LEU A 121 0.44 2.60 13.21
C LEU A 121 1.00 3.99 12.88
N GLY A 122 0.80 4.46 11.64
CA GLY A 122 1.14 5.82 11.25
C GLY A 122 0.38 6.86 12.05
N PHE A 123 -0.92 6.67 12.26
CA PHE A 123 -1.76 7.63 12.96
C PHE A 123 -1.35 7.75 14.43
N LEU A 124 -1.11 6.61 15.09
CA LEU A 124 -0.61 6.58 16.46
C LEU A 124 0.75 7.27 16.57
N ALA A 125 1.64 7.11 15.60
CA ALA A 125 2.92 7.78 15.63
C ALA A 125 2.83 9.29 15.42
N GLU A 126 1.88 9.78 14.61
CA GLU A 126 1.62 11.21 14.49
C GLU A 126 1.05 11.82 15.76
N GLN A 127 0.18 11.10 16.48
CA GLN A 127 -0.38 11.60 17.74
C GLN A 127 0.67 11.73 18.85
N ASN A 128 1.72 10.90 18.82
CA ASN A 128 2.78 10.89 19.81
C ASN A 128 3.88 11.94 19.55
N LEU A 129 3.79 12.75 18.48
CA LEU A 129 4.69 13.88 18.29
C LEU A 129 4.13 15.13 19.02
N PRO A 130 4.98 15.88 19.75
CA PRO A 130 4.59 17.18 20.27
C PRO A 130 4.18 18.08 19.10
N ARG A 131 2.96 18.62 19.17
CA ARG A 131 2.53 19.67 18.25
C ARG A 131 3.19 20.96 18.71
N GLU A 132 4.24 21.37 18.01
CA GLU A 132 4.79 22.72 18.12
C GLU A 132 3.85 23.74 17.47
#